data_AF-A0A535IC60-F1
#
_entry.id   AF-A0A535IC60-F1
#
_cell.length_a   1.000
_cell.length_b   1.000
_cell.length_c   1.000
_cell.angle_alpha   90.00
_cell.angle_beta   90.00
_cell.angle_gamma   90.00
#
_symmetry.space_group_name_H-M   'P 1'
#
loop_
_entity.id
_entity.type
_entity.pdbx_description
1 polymer ?
#
loop_
_entity_poly.entity_id
_entity_poly.type
_entity_poly.pdbx_seq_one_letter_code
_entity_poly.pdbx_strand_id
1 'polypeptide(L)'
;MASRRSHRSSELNRREFLKLTGTVAAAAALAACTPATTAPTASAGASAAATAAAKRGGTLTWTQALDNVILDPPLFGQGGSVEITGDLFDSLVALDPDLNIKPWLATKWTVENDAKKYTFTLRNDVKFHDGTPLDSSAVKRTIERIADPATKAAQVNTALGVLDHAEAPDPQTVILFFKDPNPLLLLQLWKSWYGIISPKQLDTLKPGEVIQSPIGSGPFKFVSRSADGLTTIAANAAGIG
;
A
#
# COMPACT_ATOMS: atom_id res chain seq x y z
N MET A 1 22.79 52.31 40.54
CA MET A 1 22.92 50.84 40.62
C MET A 1 22.03 50.26 39.52
N ALA A 2 22.53 50.02 38.30
CA ALA A 2 23.35 48.87 37.85
C ALA A 2 22.55 47.55 37.98
N SER A 3 22.40 46.66 36.99
CA SER A 3 22.97 46.51 35.64
C SER A 3 22.16 45.43 34.90
N ARG A 4 21.89 45.61 33.59
CA ARG A 4 21.41 44.56 32.65
C ARG A 4 22.61 43.84 32.04
N ARG A 5 22.54 42.51 31.84
CA ARG A 5 23.04 41.73 30.67
C ARG A 5 22.83 40.23 30.93
N SER A 6 21.98 39.54 30.15
CA SER A 6 22.26 38.91 28.84
C SER A 6 23.10 37.62 28.96
N HIS A 7 22.45 36.46 29.07
CA HIS A 7 23.05 35.18 28.71
C HIS A 7 22.88 34.96 27.19
N ARG A 8 24.01 34.94 26.49
CA ARG A 8 24.13 34.69 25.04
C ARG A 8 24.49 33.22 24.87
N SER A 9 23.58 32.41 24.36
CA SER A 9 23.85 31.05 23.87
C SER A 9 24.78 31.12 22.65
N SER A 10 25.86 30.34 22.67
CA SER A 10 26.80 30.22 21.57
C SER A 10 26.25 29.23 20.54
N GLU A 11 25.60 29.72 19.49
CA GLU A 11 25.28 28.91 18.31
C GLU A 11 26.48 28.89 17.35
N LEU A 12 27.02 27.69 17.10
CA LEU A 12 28.06 27.49 16.08
C LEU A 12 27.44 27.67 14.69
N ASN A 13 27.98 28.63 13.94
CA ASN A 13 27.42 29.07 12.68
C ASN A 13 27.87 28.16 11.52
N ARG A 14 26.94 27.82 10.62
CA ARG A 14 27.06 26.93 9.45
C ARG A 14 28.25 27.24 8.52
N ARG A 15 28.78 28.48 8.61
CA ARG A 15 29.95 28.95 7.86
C ARG A 15 31.30 28.51 8.42
N GLU A 16 31.39 28.11 9.69
CA GLU A 16 32.62 27.53 10.24
C GLU A 16 32.76 26.04 9.89
N PHE A 17 31.64 25.32 9.83
CA PHE A 17 31.62 23.91 9.41
C PHE A 17 32.10 23.71 7.96
N LEU A 18 31.79 24.65 7.08
CA LEU A 18 32.18 24.59 5.66
C LEU A 18 33.65 24.99 5.39
N LYS A 19 34.40 25.46 6.40
CA LYS A 19 35.83 25.75 6.26
C LYS A 19 36.74 24.56 6.60
N LEU A 20 36.19 23.46 7.14
CA LEU A 20 37.00 22.35 7.67
C LEU A 20 37.23 21.17 6.71
N THR A 21 36.69 21.17 5.49
CA THR A 21 36.78 20.01 4.56
C THR A 21 37.50 20.30 3.24
N GLY A 22 38.13 21.46 3.10
CA GLY A 22 38.71 21.90 1.82
C GLY A 22 40.24 22.00 1.80
N THR A 23 41.00 20.94 2.09
CA THR A 23 42.42 20.84 1.70
C THR A 23 42.91 19.38 1.72
N VAL A 24 42.93 18.68 0.58
CA VAL A 24 44.07 17.86 0.10
C VAL A 24 43.86 17.62 -1.42
N ALA A 25 44.42 18.48 -2.25
CA ALA A 25 44.71 18.16 -3.64
C ALA A 25 46.01 18.85 -4.06
N ALA A 26 46.82 18.11 -4.81
CA ALA A 26 48.07 18.48 -5.49
C ALA A 26 49.38 18.33 -4.70
N ALA A 27 50.14 17.27 -5.02
CA ALA A 27 51.48 17.38 -5.64
C ALA A 27 52.17 16.00 -5.71
N ALA A 28 52.43 15.51 -6.93
CA ALA A 28 53.75 14.99 -7.33
C ALA A 28 53.69 14.53 -8.80
N ALA A 29 54.50 15.17 -9.62
CA ALA A 29 54.63 14.96 -11.05
C ALA A 29 55.97 14.25 -11.36
N LEU A 30 56.01 13.53 -12.49
CA LEU A 30 57.18 13.10 -13.28
C LEU A 30 58.26 12.18 -12.65
N ALA A 31 58.29 10.93 -13.11
CA ALA A 31 59.51 10.14 -13.40
C ALA A 31 59.12 9.04 -14.42
N ALA A 32 59.48 9.14 -15.70
CA ALA A 32 60.76 8.76 -16.31
C ALA A 32 60.61 7.42 -17.09
N CYS A 33 61.04 7.45 -18.35
CA CYS A 33 61.00 6.36 -19.33
C CYS A 33 62.04 5.26 -19.01
N THR A 34 61.72 3.98 -19.30
CA THR A 34 62.62 2.93 -19.84
C THR A 34 61.81 1.64 -20.13
N PRO A 35 62.30 0.72 -20.99
CA PRO A 35 61.47 0.00 -21.97
C PRO A 35 61.04 -1.42 -21.59
N ALA A 36 59.96 -1.85 -22.24
CA ALA A 36 59.64 -3.23 -22.64
C ALA A 36 59.81 -4.36 -21.60
N THR A 37 58.73 -4.62 -20.88
CA THR A 37 58.39 -5.97 -20.42
C THR A 37 56.97 -6.27 -20.87
N THR A 38 56.82 -7.30 -21.68
CA THR A 38 55.56 -7.84 -22.20
C THR A 38 54.57 -8.09 -21.07
N ALA A 39 53.59 -7.21 -20.93
CA ALA A 39 52.41 -7.47 -20.12
C ALA A 39 51.55 -8.50 -20.86
N PRO A 40 51.04 -9.55 -20.19
CA PRO A 40 50.07 -10.44 -20.81
C PRO A 40 48.84 -9.60 -21.14
N THR A 41 48.43 -9.63 -22.40
CA THR A 41 47.18 -9.05 -22.85
C THR A 41 46.06 -9.77 -22.10
N ALA A 42 45.60 -9.18 -21.00
CA ALA A 42 44.37 -9.61 -20.36
C ALA A 42 43.27 -9.35 -21.38
N SER A 43 42.88 -10.42 -22.08
CA SER A 43 41.64 -10.47 -22.83
C SER A 43 40.55 -10.00 -21.87
N ALA A 44 40.06 -8.78 -22.09
CA ALA A 44 38.83 -8.32 -21.50
C ALA A 44 37.73 -9.19 -22.12
N GLY A 45 37.56 -10.38 -21.57
CA GLY A 45 36.37 -11.18 -21.77
C GLY A 45 35.23 -10.33 -21.29
N ALA A 46 34.53 -9.71 -22.24
CA ALA A 46 33.23 -9.14 -22.01
C ALA A 46 32.37 -10.29 -21.48
N SER A 47 32.26 -10.37 -20.16
CA SER A 47 31.30 -11.22 -19.50
C SER A 47 29.95 -10.64 -19.91
N ALA A 48 29.39 -11.20 -20.99
CA ALA A 48 27.99 -11.04 -21.31
C ALA A 48 27.27 -11.56 -20.07
N ALA A 49 26.81 -10.64 -19.22
CA ALA A 49 25.94 -10.95 -18.12
C ALA A 49 24.71 -11.61 -18.74
N ALA A 50 24.69 -12.95 -18.75
CA ALA A 50 23.57 -13.72 -19.20
C ALA A 50 22.38 -13.23 -18.39
N THR A 51 21.43 -12.58 -19.05
CA THR A 51 20.17 -12.17 -18.44
C THR A 51 19.47 -13.46 -18.04
N ALA A 52 19.67 -13.88 -16.79
CA ALA A 52 19.08 -15.09 -16.27
C ALA A 52 17.55 -14.97 -16.45
N ALA A 53 16.96 -15.95 -17.14
CA ALA A 53 15.52 -15.97 -17.35
C ALA A 53 14.81 -15.91 -15.99
N ALA A 54 13.80 -15.04 -15.87
CA ALA A 54 13.06 -14.87 -14.64
C ALA A 54 12.41 -16.20 -14.23
N LYS A 55 12.78 -16.72 -13.04
CA LYS A 55 12.16 -17.92 -12.48
C LYS A 55 10.70 -17.62 -12.15
N ARG A 56 9.76 -18.38 -12.72
CA ARG A 56 8.33 -18.30 -12.41
C ARG A 56 8.01 -19.19 -11.21
N GLY A 57 7.26 -18.64 -10.26
CA GLY A 57 6.84 -19.34 -9.04
C GLY A 57 7.95 -19.52 -8.00
N GLY A 58 7.62 -20.23 -6.93
CA GLY A 58 8.48 -20.42 -5.75
C GLY A 58 8.09 -19.51 -4.58
N THR A 59 8.93 -19.50 -3.55
CA THR A 59 8.73 -18.70 -2.34
C THR A 59 9.68 -17.52 -2.35
N LEU A 60 9.13 -16.30 -2.20
CA LEU A 60 9.89 -15.10 -1.89
C LEU A 60 9.81 -14.84 -0.39
N THR A 61 10.95 -14.85 0.28
CA THR A 61 11.07 -14.44 1.69
C THR A 61 11.79 -13.11 1.74
N TRP A 62 11.17 -12.14 2.41
CA TRP A 62 11.71 -10.80 2.58
C TRP A 62 11.41 -10.30 3.99
N THR A 63 12.20 -9.35 4.47
CA THR A 63 12.06 -8.77 5.79
C THR A 63 11.36 -7.42 5.70
N GLN A 64 10.36 -7.19 6.55
CA GLN A 64 9.74 -5.88 6.73
C GLN A 64 10.41 -5.12 7.87
N ALA A 65 10.53 -3.80 7.73
CA ALA A 65 11.19 -2.95 8.72
C ALA A 65 10.38 -2.77 10.02
N LEU A 66 9.07 -2.97 9.96
CA LEU A 66 8.14 -2.81 11.08
C LEU A 66 7.26 -4.05 11.21
N ASP A 67 7.20 -4.62 12.41
CA ASP A 67 6.32 -5.73 12.75
C ASP A 67 5.08 -5.21 13.49
N ASN A 68 4.13 -4.63 12.75
CA ASN A 68 2.88 -4.09 13.31
C ASN A 68 1.67 -4.51 12.45
N VAL A 69 1.59 -5.80 12.15
CA VAL A 69 0.68 -6.29 11.10
C VAL A 69 -0.73 -6.53 11.64
N ILE A 70 -1.53 -5.46 11.75
CA ILE A 70 -2.99 -5.56 11.72
C ILE A 70 -3.40 -5.85 10.26
N LEU A 71 -4.01 -7.02 10.03
CA LEU A 71 -4.43 -7.48 8.70
C LEU A 71 -5.90 -7.15 8.37
N ASP A 72 -6.55 -6.41 9.24
CA ASP A 72 -7.90 -5.89 9.04
C ASP A 72 -7.83 -4.56 8.27
N PRO A 73 -8.26 -4.49 7.00
CA PRO A 73 -7.92 -3.37 6.14
C PRO A 73 -8.41 -2.00 6.66
N PRO A 74 -9.65 -1.87 7.18
CA PRO A 74 -10.12 -0.64 7.81
C PRO A 74 -9.38 -0.20 9.08
N LEU A 75 -8.74 -1.13 9.82
CA LEU A 75 -8.21 -0.87 11.17
C LEU A 75 -6.75 -0.45 11.22
N PHE A 76 -6.24 -0.02 10.07
CA PHE A 76 -4.96 0.66 9.95
C PHE A 76 -3.75 -0.25 10.19
N GLY A 77 -2.85 -0.28 9.21
CA GLY A 77 -1.51 -0.80 9.41
C GLY A 77 -0.54 -0.04 8.52
N GLN A 78 0.15 0.96 9.09
CA GLN A 78 1.25 1.65 8.41
C GLN A 78 2.41 0.70 8.16
N GLY A 79 3.17 0.94 7.10
CA GLY A 79 4.27 0.06 6.71
C GLY A 79 3.74 -1.31 6.31
N GLY A 80 4.38 -2.37 6.81
CA GLY A 80 4.29 -3.77 6.37
C GLY A 80 2.88 -4.36 6.14
N SER A 81 1.87 -3.83 6.81
CA SER A 81 0.49 -4.29 6.66
C SER A 81 -0.16 -3.83 5.35
N VAL A 82 0.21 -2.67 4.80
CA VAL A 82 -0.36 -2.18 3.53
C VAL A 82 0.10 -3.06 2.38
N GLU A 83 1.37 -3.49 2.37
CA GLU A 83 1.88 -4.40 1.34
C GLU A 83 1.14 -5.73 1.40
N ILE A 84 1.01 -6.33 2.60
CA ILE A 84 0.31 -7.62 2.75
C ILE A 84 -1.18 -7.47 2.45
N THR A 85 -1.87 -6.45 2.97
CA THR A 85 -3.31 -6.27 2.70
C THR A 85 -3.59 -5.94 1.24
N GLY A 86 -2.70 -5.24 0.55
CA GLY A 86 -2.79 -5.01 -0.90
C GLY A 86 -2.70 -6.30 -1.73
N ASP A 87 -1.96 -7.31 -1.25
CA ASP A 87 -1.91 -8.63 -1.87
C ASP A 87 -3.14 -9.50 -1.57
N LEU A 88 -3.82 -9.23 -0.45
CA LEU A 88 -4.94 -10.04 0.05
C LEU A 88 -6.31 -9.52 -0.39
N PHE A 89 -6.47 -8.21 -0.57
CA PHE A 89 -7.76 -7.58 -0.81
C PHE A 89 -7.75 -6.72 -2.07
N ASP A 90 -8.84 -6.77 -2.82
CA ASP A 90 -9.08 -5.83 -3.91
C ASP A 90 -9.99 -4.69 -3.46
N SER A 91 -9.75 -3.49 -4.00
CA SER A 91 -10.58 -2.32 -3.78
C SER A 91 -11.44 -2.00 -5.01
N LEU A 92 -12.34 -1.02 -4.92
CA LEU A 92 -13.28 -0.74 -6.01
C LEU A 92 -12.59 -0.26 -7.29
N VAL A 93 -11.53 0.52 -7.14
CA VAL A 93 -10.77 1.11 -8.25
C VAL A 93 -9.28 0.87 -8.06
N ALA A 94 -8.48 1.09 -9.10
CA ALA A 94 -7.03 1.04 -9.04
C ALA A 94 -6.44 2.41 -9.39
N LEU A 95 -5.19 2.65 -8.97
CA LEU A 95 -4.40 3.79 -9.37
C LEU A 95 -3.27 3.30 -10.28
N ASP A 96 -3.20 3.81 -11.51
CA ASP A 96 -2.13 3.45 -12.45
C ASP A 96 -0.82 4.23 -12.15
N PRO A 97 0.32 3.86 -12.76
CA PRO A 97 1.59 4.54 -12.55
C PRO A 97 1.59 6.04 -12.91
N ASP A 98 0.66 6.46 -13.77
CA ASP A 98 0.46 7.85 -14.18
C ASP A 98 -0.51 8.60 -13.25
N LEU A 99 -0.88 7.97 -12.11
CA LEU A 99 -1.79 8.48 -11.09
C LEU A 99 -3.23 8.68 -11.57
N ASN A 100 -3.67 7.94 -12.58
CA ASN A 100 -5.06 7.93 -13.00
C ASN A 100 -5.84 6.84 -12.29
N ILE A 101 -7.09 7.15 -11.93
CA ILE A 101 -8.03 6.16 -11.42
C ILE A 101 -8.54 5.30 -12.58
N LYS A 102 -8.46 3.97 -12.40
CA LYS A 102 -8.87 2.96 -13.38
C LYS A 102 -9.84 1.94 -12.79
N PRO A 103 -10.61 1.25 -13.63
CA PRO A 103 -11.40 0.09 -13.21
C PRO A 103 -10.58 -0.96 -12.46
N TRP A 104 -11.20 -1.58 -11.47
CA TRP A 104 -10.68 -2.75 -10.76
C TRP A 104 -11.83 -3.72 -10.46
N LEU A 105 -12.33 -3.80 -9.22
CA LEU A 105 -13.59 -4.49 -8.93
C LEU A 105 -14.80 -3.79 -9.58
N ALA A 106 -14.80 -2.46 -9.59
CA ALA A 106 -15.75 -1.67 -10.34
C ALA A 106 -15.25 -1.49 -11.78
N THR A 107 -16.06 -1.89 -12.75
CA THR A 107 -15.80 -1.73 -14.18
C THR A 107 -16.06 -0.31 -14.69
N LYS A 108 -16.98 0.40 -14.02
CA LYS A 108 -17.32 1.82 -14.26
C LYS A 108 -18.03 2.40 -13.04
N TRP A 109 -18.13 3.72 -13.02
CA TRP A 109 -18.89 4.45 -11.99
C TRP A 109 -19.47 5.76 -12.52
N THR A 110 -20.49 6.26 -11.83
CA THR A 110 -21.01 7.63 -12.00
C THR A 110 -20.90 8.42 -10.71
N VAL A 111 -20.74 9.73 -10.84
CA VAL A 111 -20.68 10.68 -9.72
C VAL A 111 -21.78 11.72 -9.94
N GLU A 112 -22.70 11.82 -8.99
CA GLU A 112 -23.91 12.63 -9.07
C GLU A 112 -24.07 13.49 -7.81
N ASN A 113 -25.01 14.43 -7.86
CA ASN A 113 -25.40 15.28 -6.73
C ASN A 113 -24.22 16.00 -6.05
N ASP A 114 -23.35 16.63 -6.85
CA ASP A 114 -22.14 17.32 -6.35
C ASP A 114 -21.25 16.40 -5.50
N ALA A 115 -20.93 15.22 -6.04
CA ALA A 115 -20.13 14.20 -5.36
C ALA A 115 -20.70 13.71 -4.02
N LYS A 116 -22.03 13.72 -3.88
CA LYS A 116 -22.74 13.08 -2.75
C LYS A 116 -23.28 11.70 -3.09
N LYS A 117 -23.30 11.32 -4.36
CA LYS A 117 -23.80 10.02 -4.81
C LYS A 117 -22.82 9.38 -5.77
N TYR A 118 -22.39 8.16 -5.46
CA TYR A 118 -21.51 7.36 -6.29
C TYR A 118 -22.17 6.02 -6.61
N THR A 119 -22.31 5.70 -7.90
CA THR A 119 -22.83 4.41 -8.35
C THR A 119 -21.69 3.64 -9.00
N PHE A 120 -21.42 2.42 -8.56
CA PHE A 120 -20.39 1.54 -9.15
C PHE A 120 -21.05 0.31 -9.78
N THR A 121 -20.57 -0.06 -10.97
CA THR A 121 -20.92 -1.33 -11.62
C THR A 121 -19.78 -2.32 -11.42
N LEU A 122 -20.05 -3.42 -10.72
CA LEU A 122 -19.09 -4.45 -10.36
C LEU A 122 -18.97 -5.52 -11.46
N ARG A 123 -17.77 -6.06 -11.59
CA ARG A 123 -17.52 -7.29 -12.36
C ARG A 123 -18.15 -8.50 -11.65
N ASN A 124 -18.46 -9.55 -12.42
CA ASN A 124 -19.17 -10.75 -11.94
C ASN A 124 -18.32 -12.03 -11.96
N ASP A 125 -17.04 -11.92 -12.27
CA ASP A 125 -16.10 -13.02 -12.45
C ASP A 125 -15.12 -13.16 -11.26
N VAL A 126 -15.39 -12.46 -10.16
CA VAL A 126 -14.51 -12.43 -8.97
C VAL A 126 -15.08 -13.26 -7.85
N LYS A 127 -14.19 -13.97 -7.16
CA LYS A 127 -14.48 -14.74 -5.95
C LYS A 127 -13.53 -14.34 -4.84
N PHE A 128 -14.03 -14.39 -3.61
CA PHE A 128 -13.19 -14.32 -2.42
C PHE A 128 -12.38 -15.61 -2.25
N HIS A 129 -11.36 -15.56 -1.39
CA HIS A 129 -10.49 -16.70 -1.08
C HIS A 129 -11.23 -17.91 -0.52
N ASP A 130 -12.43 -17.72 0.04
CA ASP A 130 -13.31 -18.76 0.54
C ASP A 130 -14.28 -19.34 -0.51
N GLY A 131 -14.13 -18.91 -1.78
CA GLY A 131 -14.91 -19.35 -2.93
C GLY A 131 -16.26 -18.66 -3.11
N THR A 132 -16.68 -17.79 -2.19
CA THR A 132 -17.92 -17.01 -2.36
C THR A 132 -17.78 -15.99 -3.49
N PRO A 133 -18.84 -15.74 -4.28
CA PRO A 133 -18.80 -14.70 -5.31
C PRO A 133 -18.71 -13.32 -4.67
N LEU A 134 -18.02 -12.40 -5.33
CA LEU A 134 -18.02 -10.99 -4.96
C LEU A 134 -19.24 -10.30 -5.56
N ASP A 135 -20.02 -9.65 -4.70
CA ASP A 135 -21.23 -8.90 -5.08
C ASP A 135 -21.31 -7.54 -4.36
N SER A 136 -22.32 -6.77 -4.74
CA SER A 136 -22.62 -5.45 -4.16
C SER A 136 -22.95 -5.48 -2.67
N SER A 137 -23.46 -6.61 -2.15
CA SER A 137 -23.75 -6.77 -0.72
C SER A 137 -22.46 -6.82 0.09
N ALA A 138 -21.45 -7.55 -0.38
CA ALA A 138 -20.11 -7.57 0.24
C ALA A 138 -19.48 -6.17 0.28
N VAL A 139 -19.58 -5.42 -0.83
CA VAL A 139 -19.08 -4.05 -0.90
C VAL A 139 -19.81 -3.15 0.09
N LYS A 140 -21.14 -3.14 0.02
CA LYS A 140 -22.00 -2.35 0.91
C LYS A 140 -21.64 -2.58 2.38
N ARG A 141 -21.62 -3.84 2.82
CA ARG A 141 -21.34 -4.20 4.23
C ARG A 141 -19.91 -3.83 4.65
N THR A 142 -18.94 -3.92 3.74
CA THR A 142 -17.57 -3.48 4.02
C THR A 142 -17.52 -1.96 4.25
N ILE A 143 -18.15 -1.17 3.38
CA ILE A 143 -18.20 0.29 3.51
C ILE A 143 -18.97 0.72 4.76
N GLU A 144 -20.09 0.07 5.07
CA GLU A 144 -20.85 0.31 6.31
C GLU A 144 -20.01 -0.01 7.54
N ARG A 145 -19.25 -1.11 7.53
CA ARG A 145 -18.32 -1.44 8.60
C ARG A 145 -17.25 -0.36 8.79
N ILE A 146 -16.71 0.21 7.72
CA ILE A 146 -15.74 1.32 7.80
C ILE A 146 -16.39 2.56 8.44
N ALA A 147 -17.64 2.84 8.07
CA ALA A 147 -18.40 3.98 8.59
C ALA A 147 -18.82 3.83 10.05
N ASP A 148 -18.95 2.58 10.54
CA ASP A 148 -19.36 2.29 11.92
C ASP A 148 -18.28 2.71 12.95
N PRO A 149 -18.60 3.62 13.89
CA PRO A 149 -17.69 4.00 14.96
C PRO A 149 -17.21 2.82 15.83
N ALA A 150 -18.02 1.75 15.97
CA ALA A 150 -17.66 0.57 16.75
C ALA A 150 -16.47 -0.19 16.14
N THR A 151 -16.28 -0.08 14.82
CA THR A 151 -15.12 -0.64 14.12
C THR A 151 -13.83 0.06 14.56
N LYS A 152 -13.88 1.34 14.98
CA LYS A 152 -12.69 2.15 15.34
C LYS A 152 -11.79 2.47 14.13
N ALA A 153 -12.32 2.46 12.91
CA ALA A 153 -11.64 2.84 11.67
C ALA A 153 -11.57 4.36 11.47
N ALA A 154 -11.44 5.17 12.53
CA ALA A 154 -11.66 6.63 12.47
C ALA A 154 -10.84 7.34 11.38
N GLN A 155 -9.60 6.92 11.18
CA GLN A 155 -8.73 7.49 10.15
C GLN A 155 -9.21 7.19 8.73
N VAL A 156 -9.57 5.92 8.45
CA VAL A 156 -10.08 5.49 7.13
C VAL A 156 -11.46 6.08 6.87
N ASN A 157 -12.32 6.13 7.90
CA ASN A 157 -13.66 6.71 7.84
C ASN A 157 -13.62 8.22 7.55
N THR A 158 -12.65 8.95 8.12
CA THR A 158 -12.49 10.38 7.82
C THR A 158 -12.28 10.64 6.33
N ALA A 159 -11.50 9.79 5.65
CA ALA A 159 -11.25 9.92 4.21
C ALA A 159 -12.41 9.36 3.35
N LEU A 160 -13.20 8.42 3.89
CA LEU A 160 -14.45 7.94 3.27
C LEU A 160 -15.47 9.08 3.20
N GLY A 161 -15.53 9.92 4.23
CA GLY A 161 -16.55 10.95 4.39
C GLY A 161 -17.77 10.43 5.16
N VAL A 162 -18.72 11.33 5.46
CA VAL A 162 -19.90 10.99 6.26
C VAL A 162 -20.89 10.22 5.39
N LEU A 163 -20.78 8.90 5.41
CA LEU A 163 -21.74 8.00 4.77
C LEU A 163 -23.13 8.25 5.36
N ASP A 164 -24.10 8.50 4.49
CA ASP A 164 -25.51 8.57 4.86
C ASP A 164 -26.10 7.15 4.88
N HIS A 165 -26.01 6.47 3.74
CA HIS A 165 -26.37 5.06 3.58
C HIS A 165 -25.74 4.48 2.31
N ALA A 166 -25.83 3.16 2.16
CA ALA A 166 -25.43 2.46 0.95
C ALA A 166 -26.54 1.51 0.47
N GLU A 167 -26.67 1.38 -0.84
CA GLU A 167 -27.64 0.51 -1.51
C GLU A 167 -26.93 -0.53 -2.37
N ALA A 168 -27.57 -1.69 -2.50
CA ALA A 168 -27.14 -2.81 -3.32
C ALA A 168 -28.39 -3.35 -4.06
N PRO A 169 -28.94 -2.61 -5.03
CA PRO A 169 -30.22 -2.95 -5.65
C PRO A 169 -30.19 -4.26 -6.46
N ASP A 170 -29.00 -4.65 -6.92
CA ASP A 170 -28.73 -5.90 -7.62
C ASP A 170 -27.29 -6.36 -7.33
N PRO A 171 -26.90 -7.62 -7.66
CA PRO A 171 -25.58 -8.16 -7.31
C PRO A 171 -24.38 -7.39 -7.87
N GLN A 172 -24.55 -6.58 -8.92
CA GLN A 172 -23.47 -5.88 -9.61
C GLN A 172 -23.54 -4.36 -9.46
N THR A 173 -24.52 -3.81 -8.75
CA THR A 173 -24.66 -2.37 -8.54
C THR A 173 -24.55 -2.06 -7.07
N VAL A 174 -23.62 -1.17 -6.71
CA VAL A 174 -23.54 -0.59 -5.36
C VAL A 174 -23.61 0.93 -5.48
N ILE A 175 -24.42 1.55 -4.62
CA ILE A 175 -24.63 3.00 -4.59
C ILE A 175 -24.28 3.50 -3.21
N LEU A 176 -23.39 4.49 -3.14
CA LEU A 176 -22.96 5.13 -1.90
C LEU A 176 -23.51 6.55 -1.84
N PHE A 177 -24.19 6.88 -0.75
CA PHE A 177 -24.75 8.20 -0.49
C PHE A 177 -24.03 8.86 0.68
N PHE A 178 -23.66 10.12 0.54
CA PHE A 178 -22.94 10.89 1.53
C PHE A 178 -23.71 12.15 1.93
N LYS A 179 -23.58 12.55 3.20
CA LYS A 179 -24.24 13.77 3.72
C LYS A 179 -23.63 15.04 3.14
N ASP A 180 -22.31 15.05 2.98
CA ASP A 180 -21.51 16.15 2.48
C ASP A 180 -20.83 15.78 1.15
N PRO A 181 -20.57 16.76 0.25
CA PRO A 181 -19.81 16.51 -0.98
C PRO A 181 -18.44 15.91 -0.67
N ASN A 182 -18.08 14.80 -1.31
CA ASN A 182 -16.72 14.24 -1.26
C ASN A 182 -16.16 14.02 -2.66
N PRO A 183 -15.68 15.06 -3.36
CA PRO A 183 -15.13 14.94 -4.72
C PRO A 183 -13.80 14.16 -4.77
N LEU A 184 -13.17 13.91 -3.62
CA LEU A 184 -11.88 13.21 -3.53
C LEU A 184 -12.03 11.72 -3.22
N LEU A 185 -13.26 11.20 -3.12
CA LEU A 185 -13.51 9.83 -2.69
C LEU A 185 -12.77 8.79 -3.54
N LEU A 186 -12.78 8.94 -4.87
CA LEU A 186 -12.10 8.00 -5.78
C LEU A 186 -10.58 7.96 -5.56
N LEU A 187 -9.96 9.04 -5.08
CA LEU A 187 -8.54 9.06 -4.72
C LEU A 187 -8.23 8.29 -3.43
N GLN A 188 -9.26 7.85 -2.70
CA GLN A 188 -9.14 7.03 -1.50
C GLN A 188 -9.45 5.56 -1.80
N LEU A 189 -10.48 5.28 -2.60
CA LEU A 189 -11.04 3.94 -2.82
C LEU A 189 -10.13 2.95 -3.57
N TRP A 190 -8.93 3.36 -4.01
CA TRP A 190 -7.93 2.44 -4.55
C TRP A 190 -7.03 1.81 -3.48
N LYS A 191 -7.00 2.40 -2.27
CA LYS A 191 -6.11 1.97 -1.19
C LYS A 191 -6.63 0.68 -0.57
N SER A 192 -5.72 -0.20 -0.18
CA SER A 192 -6.05 -1.47 0.49
C SER A 192 -6.90 -1.30 1.75
N TRP A 193 -6.91 -0.12 2.38
CA TRP A 193 -7.79 0.21 3.51
C TRP A 193 -9.29 0.02 3.21
N TYR A 194 -9.67 0.15 1.94
CA TYR A 194 -11.02 -0.06 1.42
C TYR A 194 -11.17 -1.41 0.72
N GLY A 195 -10.28 -2.36 1.00
CA GLY A 195 -10.34 -3.72 0.48
C GLY A 195 -11.64 -4.42 0.88
N ILE A 196 -12.30 -5.07 -0.09
CA ILE A 196 -13.61 -5.69 0.13
C ILE A 196 -13.45 -7.00 0.91
N ILE A 197 -14.16 -7.12 2.03
CA ILE A 197 -14.08 -8.26 2.93
C ILE A 197 -15.16 -9.27 2.55
N SER A 198 -14.84 -10.57 2.58
CA SER A 198 -15.81 -11.64 2.30
C SER A 198 -17.05 -11.51 3.22
N PRO A 199 -18.28 -11.71 2.70
CA PRO A 199 -19.49 -11.80 3.50
C PRO A 199 -19.39 -12.81 4.64
N LYS A 200 -18.80 -13.99 4.40
CA LYS A 200 -18.64 -15.02 5.44
C LYS A 200 -17.75 -14.54 6.58
N GLN A 201 -16.70 -13.77 6.26
CA GLN A 201 -15.87 -13.17 7.29
C GLN A 201 -16.66 -12.10 8.06
N LEU A 202 -17.36 -11.21 7.36
CA LEU A 202 -18.19 -10.18 7.99
C LEU A 202 -19.27 -10.76 8.91
N ASP A 203 -19.84 -11.92 8.58
CA ASP A 203 -20.84 -12.62 9.41
C ASP A 203 -20.29 -13.12 10.75
N THR A 204 -18.98 -13.34 10.84
CA THR A 204 -18.32 -13.84 12.05
C THR A 204 -17.83 -12.73 12.97
N LEU A 205 -17.67 -11.51 12.45
CA LEU A 205 -17.08 -10.39 13.19
C LEU A 205 -18.08 -9.79 14.17
N LYS A 206 -17.63 -9.64 15.42
CA LYS A 206 -18.35 -8.85 16.41
C LYS A 206 -17.96 -7.37 16.31
N PRO A 207 -18.81 -6.45 16.80
CA PRO A 207 -18.45 -5.03 16.87
C PRO A 207 -17.12 -4.82 17.60
N GLY A 208 -16.19 -4.12 16.96
CA GLY A 208 -14.85 -3.84 17.49
C GLY A 208 -13.85 -5.00 17.41
N GLU A 209 -14.24 -6.14 16.82
CA GLU A 209 -13.33 -7.26 16.57
C GLU A 209 -12.43 -6.99 15.36
N VAL A 210 -11.16 -7.39 15.50
CA VAL A 210 -10.10 -7.24 14.50
C VAL A 210 -9.93 -8.55 13.75
N ILE A 211 -9.92 -8.49 12.43
CA ILE A 211 -9.62 -9.63 11.56
C ILE A 211 -8.19 -10.14 11.79
N GLN A 212 -8.07 -11.39 12.24
CA GLN A 212 -6.79 -12.10 12.41
C GLN A 212 -6.45 -13.00 11.21
N SER A 213 -7.45 -13.51 10.51
CA SER A 213 -7.32 -14.40 9.36
C SER A 213 -8.08 -13.80 8.17
N PRO A 214 -7.49 -12.85 7.45
CA PRO A 214 -8.17 -12.10 6.40
C PRO A 214 -8.62 -12.97 5.21
N ILE A 215 -9.83 -12.69 4.73
CA ILE A 215 -10.45 -13.32 3.57
C ILE A 215 -10.89 -12.21 2.62
N GLY A 216 -10.03 -11.95 1.63
CA GLY A 216 -10.28 -10.99 0.56
C GLY A 216 -10.45 -11.69 -0.80
N SER A 217 -10.23 -10.95 -1.88
CA SER A 217 -10.30 -11.45 -3.26
C SER A 217 -8.98 -11.34 -4.02
N GLY A 218 -7.95 -10.77 -3.37
CA GLY A 218 -6.68 -10.42 -4.00
C GLY A 218 -5.88 -11.62 -4.53
N PRO A 219 -4.77 -11.35 -5.22
CA PRO A 219 -3.93 -12.36 -5.89
C PRO A 219 -3.23 -13.33 -4.94
N PHE A 220 -3.21 -13.05 -3.63
CA PHE A 220 -2.73 -13.96 -2.60
C PHE A 220 -3.78 -14.14 -1.51
N LYS A 221 -3.70 -15.27 -0.79
CA LYS A 221 -4.54 -15.59 0.37
C LYS A 221 -3.67 -15.80 1.60
N PHE A 222 -4.22 -15.45 2.76
CA PHE A 222 -3.55 -15.66 4.04
C PHE A 222 -3.44 -17.15 4.37
N VAL A 223 -2.28 -17.57 4.87
CA VAL A 223 -2.04 -18.96 5.29
C VAL A 223 -1.83 -19.02 6.79
N SER A 224 -0.88 -18.25 7.31
CA SER A 224 -0.55 -18.25 8.72
C SER A 224 0.21 -17.01 9.13
N ARG A 225 0.23 -16.76 10.44
CA ARG A 225 1.15 -15.84 11.09
C ARG A 225 1.69 -16.53 12.34
N SER A 226 3.01 -16.63 12.45
CA SER A 226 3.67 -17.22 13.62
C SER A 226 3.93 -16.18 14.70
N ALA A 227 4.22 -16.66 15.91
CA ALA A 227 4.44 -15.81 17.09
C ALA A 227 5.70 -14.91 16.98
N ASP A 228 6.65 -15.28 16.13
CA ASP A 228 7.85 -14.50 15.79
C ASP A 228 7.61 -13.50 14.65
N GLY A 229 6.36 -13.31 14.21
CA GLY A 229 5.96 -12.26 13.28
C GLY A 229 6.02 -12.64 11.79
N LEU A 230 6.41 -13.88 11.44
CA LEU A 230 6.40 -14.32 10.05
C LEU A 230 4.95 -14.53 9.57
N THR A 231 4.53 -13.72 8.59
CA THR A 231 3.28 -13.91 7.85
C THR A 231 3.54 -14.66 6.55
N THR A 232 2.78 -15.74 6.33
CA THR A 232 2.79 -16.52 5.09
C THR A 232 1.51 -16.26 4.31
N ILE A 233 1.66 -15.93 3.04
CA ILE A 233 0.59 -15.83 2.05
C ILE A 233 0.88 -16.78 0.88
N ALA A 234 -0.16 -17.27 0.21
CA ALA A 234 -0.04 -18.17 -0.93
C ALA A 234 -0.83 -17.65 -2.12
N ALA A 235 -0.40 -17.96 -3.34
CA ALA A 235 -1.09 -17.50 -4.55
C ALA A 235 -2.58 -17.94 -4.55
N ASN A 236 -3.44 -17.02 -4.96
CA ASN A 236 -4.85 -17.25 -5.23
C ASN A 236 -5.04 -17.44 -6.74
N ALA A 237 -5.34 -18.66 -7.16
CA ALA A 237 -5.55 -18.98 -8.58
C ALA A 237 -6.80 -18.31 -9.19
N ALA A 238 -7.69 -17.75 -8.35
CA ALA A 238 -8.91 -17.06 -8.76
C ALA A 238 -8.80 -15.52 -8.67
N GLY A 239 -7.62 -14.97 -8.37
CA GLY A 239 -7.42 -13.53 -8.27
C GLY A 239 -7.55 -12.82 -9.62
N ILE A 240 -7.89 -11.53 -9.56
CA ILE A 240 -7.88 -10.66 -10.74
C ILE A 240 -6.45 -10.21 -11.02
N GLY A 241 -5.93 -10.59 -12.20
CA GLY A 241 -4.60 -10.20 -12.69
C GLY A 241 -4.65 -9.00 -13.60
#